data_AF-A0A7L2ANS4-F1
#
_entry.id   AF-A0A7L2ANS4-F1
#
_cell.length_a   1.000
_cell.length_b   1.000
_cell.length_c   1.000
_cell.angle_alpha   90.00
_cell.angle_beta   90.00
_cell.angle_gamma   90.00
#
_symmetry.space_group_name_H-M   'P 1'
#
loop_
_entity.id
_entity.type
_entity.pdbx_description
1 polymer ?
#
loop_
_entity_poly.entity_id
_entity_poly.type
_entity_poly.pdbx_seq_one_letter_code
_entity_poly.pdbx_strand_id
1 'polypeptide(L)'
;AVPRWKPLRHASEKEIVLYAHYQGLDYVSTECVYAPHAYRGHARTLLKDLEATRSSTVAALGHSGRRLEVATMVATKSLGRC
;
A
#
# COMPACT_ATOMS: atom_id res chain seq x y z
N ALA A 1 15.67 -15.03 -12.12
CA ALA A 1 14.91 -14.47 -10.98
C ALA A 1 13.43 -14.43 -11.36
N VAL A 2 12.53 -14.82 -10.46
CA VAL A 2 11.08 -14.83 -10.75
C VAL A 2 10.52 -13.39 -10.68
N PRO A 3 9.81 -12.90 -11.71
CA PRO A 3 9.22 -11.57 -11.69
C PRO A 3 8.14 -11.48 -10.60
N ARG A 4 8.17 -10.40 -9.80
CA ARG A 4 7.16 -10.13 -8.78
C ARG A 4 6.14 -9.14 -9.31
N TRP A 5 4.88 -9.53 -9.30
CA TRP A 5 3.75 -8.68 -9.67
C TRP A 5 2.91 -8.33 -8.43
N LYS A 6 2.24 -7.17 -8.46
CA LYS A 6 1.39 -6.68 -7.36
C LYS A 6 0.02 -6.30 -7.93
N PRO A 7 -0.92 -7.24 -8.08
CA PRO A 7 -2.23 -6.98 -8.71
C PRO A 7 -3.05 -5.94 -7.95
N LEU A 8 -3.08 -6.02 -6.62
CA LEU A 8 -3.86 -5.11 -5.76
C LEU A 8 -3.12 -3.80 -5.43
N ARG A 9 -2.13 -3.38 -6.23
CA ARG A 9 -1.35 -2.16 -5.96
C ARG A 9 -2.20 -0.90 -5.90
N HIS A 10 -3.25 -0.85 -6.71
CA HIS A 10 -4.12 0.32 -6.89
C HIS A 10 -5.40 0.26 -6.06
N ALA A 11 -5.65 -0.85 -5.36
CA ALA A 11 -6.79 -1.01 -4.47
C ALA A 11 -6.38 -0.63 -3.05
N SER A 12 -7.26 0.08 -2.34
CA SER A 12 -7.05 0.43 -0.94
C SER A 12 -7.39 -0.74 -0.01
N GLU A 13 -6.82 -0.75 1.20
CA GLU A 13 -7.05 -1.81 2.19
C GLU A 13 -8.53 -1.95 2.54
N LYS A 14 -9.25 -0.81 2.68
CA LYS A 14 -10.69 -0.79 2.94
C LYS A 14 -11.51 -1.43 1.83
N GLU A 15 -11.14 -1.25 0.56
CA GLU A 15 -11.86 -1.85 -0.58
C GLU A 15 -11.63 -3.35 -0.64
N ILE A 16 -10.40 -3.80 -0.37
CA ILE A 16 -10.06 -5.23 -0.36
C ILE A 16 -10.82 -5.95 0.75
N VAL A 17 -10.86 -5.37 1.96
CA VAL A 17 -11.60 -5.94 3.09
C VAL A 17 -13.11 -5.93 2.81
N LEU A 18 -13.64 -4.85 2.25
CA LEU A 18 -15.05 -4.75 1.87
C LEU A 18 -15.44 -5.81 0.83
N TYR A 19 -14.60 -6.02 -0.18
CA TYR A 19 -14.79 -7.05 -1.20
C TYR A 19 -14.79 -8.45 -0.57
N ALA A 20 -13.83 -8.75 0.30
CA ALA A 20 -13.77 -10.04 0.99
C ALA A 20 -15.03 -10.31 1.84
N HIS A 21 -15.53 -9.28 2.54
CA HIS A 21 -16.75 -9.36 3.33
C HIS A 21 -17.99 -9.67 2.46
N TYR A 22 -18.20 -8.94 1.36
CA TYR A 22 -19.36 -9.18 0.48
C TYR A 22 -19.31 -10.52 -0.25
N GLN A 23 -18.11 -11.00 -0.57
CA GLN A 23 -17.92 -12.31 -1.20
C GLN A 23 -17.91 -13.48 -0.20
N GLY A 24 -18.00 -13.21 1.11
CA GLY A 24 -17.96 -14.24 2.15
C GLY A 24 -16.63 -15.01 2.17
N LEU A 25 -15.51 -14.35 1.88
CA LEU A 25 -14.18 -14.97 1.93
C LEU A 25 -13.68 -15.05 3.37
N ASP A 26 -13.06 -16.16 3.76
CA ASP A 26 -12.39 -16.27 5.04
C ASP A 26 -11.13 -15.40 5.06
N TYR A 27 -11.08 -14.42 5.97
CA TYR A 27 -9.91 -13.57 6.20
C TYR A 27 -9.63 -13.39 7.69
N VAL A 28 -8.35 -13.20 8.05
CA VAL A 28 -7.91 -13.00 9.43
C VAL A 28 -7.67 -11.51 9.68
N SER A 29 -8.35 -10.97 10.70
CA SER A 29 -8.22 -9.57 11.14
C SER A 29 -7.35 -9.40 12.40
N THR A 30 -6.91 -10.49 13.02
CA THR A 30 -6.08 -10.43 14.22
C THR A 30 -4.68 -9.92 13.90
N GLU A 31 -4.30 -8.78 14.47
CA GLU A 31 -2.94 -8.28 14.37
C GLU A 31 -1.97 -9.09 15.24
N CYS A 32 -0.70 -9.10 14.86
CA CYS A 32 0.36 -9.72 15.66
C CYS A 32 0.58 -8.93 16.95
N VAL A 33 0.92 -9.61 18.05
CA VAL A 33 1.22 -8.97 19.36
C VAL A 33 2.31 -7.91 19.27
N TYR A 34 3.27 -8.08 18.35
CA TYR A 34 4.37 -7.12 18.15
C TYR A 34 4.06 -6.02 17.12
N ALA A 35 2.93 -6.09 16.42
CA ALA A 35 2.56 -5.11 15.39
C ALA A 35 2.50 -3.66 15.91
N PRO A 36 2.03 -3.37 17.14
CA PRO A 36 1.97 -2.00 17.66
C PRO A 36 3.34 -1.34 17.80
N HIS A 37 4.42 -2.12 17.97
CA HIS A 37 5.77 -1.60 18.11
C HIS A 37 6.43 -1.26 16.76
N ALA A 38 5.78 -1.55 15.64
CA ALA A 38 6.33 -1.30 14.31
C ALA A 38 6.14 0.15 13.88
N TYR A 39 7.23 0.82 13.46
CA TYR A 39 7.19 2.20 12.96
C TYR A 39 6.21 2.41 11.78
N ARG A 40 5.93 1.36 11.00
CA ARG A 40 4.96 1.40 9.90
C ARG A 40 3.57 1.87 10.36
N GLY A 41 3.19 1.67 11.62
CA GLY A 41 1.95 2.18 12.20
C GLY A 41 1.84 3.70 12.09
N HIS A 42 2.90 4.44 12.46
CA HIS A 42 2.92 5.90 12.36
C HIS A 42 2.75 6.39 10.91
N ALA A 43 3.45 5.76 9.96
CA ALA A 43 3.31 6.10 8.55
C ALA A 43 1.88 5.82 8.02
N ARG A 44 1.24 4.74 8.48
CA ARG A 44 -0.14 4.43 8.11
C ARG A 44 -1.12 5.45 8.70
N THR A 45 -0.92 5.91 9.94
CA THR A 45 -1.74 6.97 10.55
C THR A 45 -1.62 8.27 9.76
N LEU A 46 -0.40 8.71 9.46
CA LEU A 46 -0.17 9.90 8.63
C LEU A 46 -0.90 9.81 7.27
N LEU A 47 -0.82 8.67 6.59
CA LEU A 47 -1.53 8.48 5.32
C LEU A 47 -3.05 8.58 5.48
N LYS A 48 -3.62 8.06 6.57
CA LYS A 48 -5.06 8.17 6.87
C LYS A 48 -5.47 9.62 7.14
N ASP A 49 -4.65 10.38 7.87
CA ASP A 49 -4.92 11.79 8.15
C ASP A 49 -4.92 12.64 6.86
N LEU A 50 -3.99 12.34 5.95
CA LEU A 50 -3.94 12.98 4.63
C LEU A 50 -5.12 12.56 3.73
N GLU A 51 -5.54 11.30 3.78
CA GLU A 51 -6.75 10.83 3.08
C GLU A 51 -8.03 11.52 3.58
N ALA A 52 -8.11 11.82 4.89
CA ALA A 52 -9.23 12.55 5.46
C ALA A 52 -9.34 13.98 4.92
N THR A 53 -8.20 14.63 4.64
CA THR A 53 -8.17 15.96 4.00
C THR A 53 -8.45 15.88 2.50
N ARG A 54 -7.86 14.90 1.82
CA ARG A 54 -8.04 14.66 0.38
C ARG A 54 -8.00 13.16 0.09
N SER A 55 -9.14 12.62 -0.33
CA SER A 55 -9.33 11.19 -0.60
C SER A 55 -8.36 10.62 -1.65
N SER A 56 -7.92 11.42 -2.62
CA SER A 56 -7.00 10.97 -3.68
C SER A 56 -5.52 10.94 -3.28
N THR A 57 -5.18 11.26 -2.03
CA THR A 57 -3.78 11.49 -1.63
C THR A 57 -2.91 10.24 -1.78
N VAL A 58 -3.35 9.07 -1.32
CA VAL A 58 -2.55 7.84 -1.41
C VAL A 58 -2.25 7.44 -2.85
N ALA A 59 -3.25 7.54 -3.75
CA ALA A 59 -3.05 7.28 -5.17
C ALA A 59 -2.08 8.29 -5.82
N ALA A 60 -2.22 9.58 -5.48
CA ALA A 60 -1.35 10.65 -5.98
C ALA A 60 0.10 10.48 -5.51
N LEU A 61 0.31 10.17 -4.23
CA LEU A 61 1.63 9.87 -3.66
C LEU A 61 2.25 8.63 -4.32
N GLY A 62 1.47 7.57 -4.54
CA GLY A 62 1.93 6.37 -5.23
C GLY A 62 2.33 6.64 -6.68
N HIS A 63 1.62 7.54 -7.39
CA HIS A 63 1.98 7.99 -8.74
C HIS A 63 3.24 8.86 -8.73
N SER A 64 3.30 9.85 -7.84
CA SER A 64 4.46 10.73 -7.68
C SER A 64 5.72 9.94 -7.33
N GLY A 65 5.63 8.98 -6.41
CA GLY A 65 6.76 8.15 -5.99
C GLY A 65 7.31 7.24 -7.09
N ARG A 66 6.50 6.87 -8.09
CA ARG A 66 7.00 6.13 -9.28
C ARG A 66 7.69 7.03 -10.30
N ARG A 67 7.29 8.30 -10.37
CA ARG A 67 7.89 9.31 -11.24
C ARG A 67 9.08 10.00 -10.61
N LEU A 68 9.32 9.78 -9.32
CA LEU A 68 10.47 10.29 -8.61
C LEU A 68 11.72 9.55 -9.11
N GLU A 69 12.57 10.26 -9.84
CA GLU A 69 13.88 9.77 -10.22
C GLU A 69 14.81 9.84 -9.01
N VAL A 70 14.96 8.74 -8.28
CA VAL A 70 15.90 8.62 -7.14
C VAL A 70 17.32 8.27 -7.63
N ALA A 71 17.58 8.38 -8.93
CA ALA A 71 18.71 7.72 -9.58
C ALA A 71 19.90 8.66 -9.83
N THR A 72 20.75 8.79 -8.80
CA THR A 72 22.20 8.87 -9.04
C THR A 72 22.98 7.83 -8.23
N MET A 73 22.46 7.35 -7.09
CA MET A 73 23.23 6.48 -6.18
C MET A 73 22.59 5.12 -5.81
N VAL A 74 21.34 4.84 -6.19
CA VAL A 74 20.64 3.60 -5.76
C VAL A 74 20.02 2.86 -6.94
N ALA A 75 20.35 1.56 -7.06
CA ALA A 75 19.75 0.68 -8.05
C ALA A 75 18.26 0.43 -7.75
N THR A 76 17.37 1.07 -8.50
CA THR A 76 15.92 0.82 -8.44
C THR A 76 15.56 -0.44 -9.24
N LYS A 77 14.83 -1.37 -8.63
CA LYS A 77 14.31 -2.57 -9.33
C LYS A 77 13.21 -2.17 -10.32
N SER A 78 13.34 -2.61 -11.58
CA SER A 78 12.27 -2.47 -12.57
C SER A 78 11.05 -3.26 -12.11
N LEU A 79 9.91 -2.57 -11.98
CA LEU A 79 8.64 -3.22 -11.73
C LEU A 79 8.16 -3.83 -13.07
N GLY A 80 7.77 -5.10 -13.04
CA GLY A 80 7.12 -5.72 -14.21
C GLY A 80 5.88 -4.93 -14.60
N ARG A 81 5.72 -4.67 -15.90
CA ARG A 81 4.46 -4.18 -16.47
C ARG A 81 3.46 -5.32 -16.40
N CYS A 82 2.23 -5.02 -15.93
CA CYS A 82 1.09 -5.86 -16.26
C CYS A 82 0.77 -5.67 -17.74
#